data_AF-X0Z9F6-F1
#
_entry.id   AF-X0Z9F6-F1
#
_cell.length_a   1.000
_cell.length_b   1.000
_cell.length_c   1.000
_cell.angle_alpha   90.00
_cell.angle_beta   90.00
_cell.angle_gamma   90.00
#
_symmetry.space_group_name_H-M   'P 1'
#
loop_
_entity.id
_entity.type
_entity.pdbx_description
1 polymer ?
#
loop_
_entity_poly.entity_id
_entity_poly.type
_entity_poly.pdbx_seq_one_letter_code
_entity_poly.pdbx_strand_id
1 'polypeptide(L)'
;MLKDIEWDIIFFLISLYVIVGSILESGFGEIFNLIPFETINPLFLYFILLITISLMSAFVANTPTTLIFIPIIEALINTGFSPVILFTIFIFGIHLGGNMVPQGAAAHVTTLNIAERSGVSNLNYKRLLKIGFTLTIIQLLIILGFVYILVLLN
;
A
#
# COMPACT_ATOMS: atom_id res chain seq x y z
N MET A 1 -10.04 15.24 -28.09
CA MET A 1 -10.16 15.73 -26.69
C MET A 1 -10.93 14.75 -25.81
N LEU A 2 -12.26 14.58 -25.93
CA LEU A 2 -13.01 13.62 -25.06
C LEU A 2 -12.71 12.13 -25.34
N LYS A 3 -12.27 11.79 -26.56
CA LYS A 3 -11.85 10.43 -26.95
C LYS A 3 -10.48 10.03 -26.40
N ASP A 4 -9.68 10.99 -25.94
CA ASP A 4 -8.34 10.75 -25.41
C ASP A 4 -8.36 10.48 -23.89
N ILE A 5 -9.55 10.54 -23.28
CA ILE A 5 -9.77 10.26 -21.86
C ILE A 5 -9.95 8.74 -21.68
N GLU A 6 -9.20 8.17 -20.76
CA GLU A 6 -9.28 6.76 -20.36
C GLU A 6 -10.48 6.52 -19.43
N TRP A 7 -11.70 6.59 -19.99
CA TRP A 7 -12.97 6.48 -19.24
C TRP A 7 -13.08 5.22 -18.39
N ASP A 8 -12.51 4.10 -18.85
CA ASP A 8 -12.51 2.82 -18.12
C ASP A 8 -11.77 2.94 -16.78
N ILE A 9 -10.65 3.66 -16.73
CA ILE A 9 -9.90 3.91 -15.48
C ILE A 9 -10.71 4.81 -14.55
N ILE A 10 -11.38 5.83 -15.09
CA ILE A 10 -12.20 6.74 -14.28
C ILE A 10 -13.35 5.97 -13.62
N PHE A 11 -14.13 5.20 -14.39
CA PHE A 11 -15.24 4.42 -13.85
C PHE A 11 -14.77 3.31 -12.89
N PHE A 12 -13.63 2.69 -13.15
CA PHE A 12 -13.00 1.75 -12.22
C PHE A 12 -12.67 2.42 -10.89
N LEU A 13 -12.00 3.58 -10.91
CA LEU A 13 -11.65 4.32 -9.69
C LEU A 13 -12.89 4.77 -8.93
N ILE A 14 -13.91 5.31 -9.62
CA ILE A 14 -15.19 5.68 -9.00
C ILE A 14 -15.80 4.48 -8.28
N SER A 15 -15.91 3.35 -8.98
CA SER A 15 -16.49 2.12 -8.41
C SER A 15 -15.70 1.64 -7.19
N LEU A 16 -14.36 1.67 -7.28
CA LEU A 16 -13.47 1.28 -6.19
C LEU A 16 -13.64 2.18 -4.97
N TYR A 17 -13.73 3.51 -5.14
CA TYR A 17 -13.96 4.44 -4.04
C TYR A 17 -15.36 4.31 -3.42
N VAL A 18 -16.39 4.06 -4.23
CA VAL A 18 -17.74 3.79 -3.72
C VAL A 18 -17.76 2.53 -2.86
N ILE A 19 -17.07 1.46 -3.29
CA ILE A 19 -16.96 0.21 -2.52
C ILE A 19 -16.22 0.46 -1.20
N VAL A 20 -15.06 1.12 -1.24
CA VAL A 20 -14.28 1.43 -0.04
C VAL A 20 -15.07 2.31 0.92
N GLY A 21 -15.72 3.36 0.42
CA GLY A 21 -16.58 4.23 1.24
C GLY A 21 -17.74 3.46 1.88
N SER A 22 -18.40 2.57 1.13
CA SER A 22 -19.49 1.75 1.66
C SER A 22 -19.03 0.79 2.77
N ILE A 23 -17.83 0.22 2.64
CA ILE A 23 -17.22 -0.62 3.68
C ILE A 23 -16.97 0.21 4.94
N LEU A 24 -16.39 1.42 4.80
CA LEU A 24 -16.12 2.29 5.94
C LEU A 24 -17.41 2.72 6.67
N GLU A 25 -18.45 3.12 5.94
CA GLU A 25 -19.77 3.49 6.50
C GLU A 25 -20.50 2.30 7.13
N SER A 26 -20.19 1.06 6.75
CA SER A 26 -20.80 -0.14 7.33
C SER A 26 -20.30 -0.50 8.74
N GLY A 27 -19.40 0.31 9.31
CA GLY A 27 -18.79 0.05 10.62
C GLY A 27 -17.53 -0.82 10.54
N PHE A 28 -16.90 -0.96 9.37
CA PHE A 28 -15.65 -1.72 9.23
C PHE A 28 -14.55 -1.22 10.17
N GLY A 29 -14.48 0.09 10.45
CA GLY A 29 -13.51 0.63 11.39
C GLY A 29 -13.75 0.19 12.85
N GLU A 30 -15.03 0.04 13.23
CA GLU A 30 -15.42 -0.29 14.61
C GLU A 30 -14.95 -1.68 15.03
N ILE A 31 -14.80 -2.61 14.09
CA ILE A 31 -14.34 -3.98 14.37
C ILE A 31 -12.92 -4.00 14.96
N PHE A 32 -12.07 -3.03 14.59
CA PHE A 32 -10.68 -2.99 15.05
C PHE A 32 -10.57 -2.51 16.49
N ASN A 33 -11.53 -1.70 16.97
CA ASN A 33 -11.58 -1.30 18.38
C ASN A 33 -11.91 -2.47 19.32
N LEU A 34 -12.43 -3.59 18.78
CA LEU A 34 -12.74 -4.80 19.55
C LEU A 34 -11.56 -5.77 19.65
N ILE A 35 -10.47 -5.52 18.92
CA ILE A 35 -9.30 -6.39 18.91
C ILE A 35 -8.36 -5.97 20.05
N PRO A 36 -7.94 -6.90 20.93
CA PRO A 36 -7.04 -6.58 22.05
C PRO A 36 -5.58 -6.50 21.57
N PHE A 37 -5.28 -5.49 20.74
CA PHE A 37 -3.96 -5.29 20.12
C PHE A 37 -2.84 -5.16 21.15
N GLU A 38 -3.13 -4.63 22.33
CA GLU A 38 -2.20 -4.48 23.46
C GLU A 38 -1.63 -5.82 23.96
N THR A 39 -2.27 -6.94 23.64
CA THR A 39 -1.77 -8.28 23.99
C THR A 39 -0.74 -8.83 22.99
N ILE A 40 -0.60 -8.18 21.84
CA ILE A 40 0.28 -8.60 20.74
C ILE A 40 1.66 -7.96 20.92
N ASN A 41 2.72 -8.73 20.67
CA ASN A 41 4.08 -8.18 20.67
C ASN A 41 4.19 -7.01 19.66
N PRO A 42 4.61 -5.81 20.11
CA PRO A 42 4.56 -4.63 19.23
C PRO A 42 5.43 -4.73 17.99
N LEU A 43 6.64 -5.29 18.12
CA LEU A 43 7.53 -5.48 16.99
C LEU A 43 6.93 -6.41 15.93
N PHE A 44 6.35 -7.53 16.38
CA PHE A 44 5.66 -8.46 15.50
C PHE A 44 4.50 -7.77 14.78
N LEU A 45 3.70 -6.97 15.50
CA LEU A 45 2.57 -6.24 14.92
C LEU A 45 3.00 -5.21 13.87
N TYR A 46 4.05 -4.43 14.14
CA TYR A 46 4.57 -3.48 13.15
C TYR A 46 5.08 -4.17 11.88
N PHE A 47 5.75 -5.31 12.02
CA PHE A 47 6.27 -6.06 10.88
C PHE A 47 5.15 -6.66 10.04
N ILE A 48 4.16 -7.31 10.66
CA ILE A 48 3.04 -7.88 9.92
C ILE A 48 2.20 -6.79 9.25
N LEU A 49 1.99 -5.64 9.90
CA LEU A 49 1.31 -4.49 9.30
C LEU A 49 2.05 -3.96 8.08
N LEU A 50 3.36 -3.72 8.18
CA LEU A 50 4.16 -3.25 7.05
C LEU A 50 4.04 -4.19 5.84
N ILE A 51 4.18 -5.50 6.06
CA ILE A 51 4.08 -6.50 4.99
C ILE A 51 2.66 -6.54 4.42
N THR A 52 1.64 -6.53 5.26
CA THR A 52 0.24 -6.61 4.84
C THR A 52 -0.16 -5.38 4.02
N ILE A 53 0.17 -4.18 4.49
CA ILE A 53 -0.07 -2.93 3.78
C ILE A 53 0.65 -2.95 2.42
N SER A 54 1.92 -3.38 2.40
CA SER A 54 2.71 -3.44 1.17
C SER A 54 2.11 -4.41 0.14
N LEU A 55 1.70 -5.59 0.58
CA LEU A 55 1.07 -6.58 -0.29
C LEU A 55 -0.29 -6.08 -0.80
N MET A 56 -1.13 -5.50 0.07
CA MET A 56 -2.40 -4.93 -0.38
C MET A 56 -2.19 -3.81 -1.38
N SER A 57 -1.25 -2.90 -1.14
CA SER A 57 -0.97 -1.77 -2.03
C SER A 57 -0.42 -2.19 -3.40
N ALA A 58 0.23 -3.36 -3.49
CA ALA A 58 0.65 -3.92 -4.77
C ALA A 58 -0.55 -4.23 -5.68
N PHE A 59 -1.68 -4.69 -5.13
CA PHE A 59 -2.84 -5.12 -5.92
C PHE A 59 -3.97 -4.10 -5.98
N VAL A 60 -4.17 -3.36 -4.89
CA VAL A 60 -5.21 -2.38 -4.70
C VAL A 60 -4.49 -1.05 -4.59
N ALA A 61 -4.59 -0.21 -5.63
CA ALA A 61 -3.85 1.04 -5.75
C ALA A 61 -3.69 1.81 -4.41
N ASN A 62 -2.61 2.57 -4.29
CA ASN A 62 -2.20 3.22 -3.03
C ASN A 62 -3.36 3.93 -2.30
N THR A 63 -4.15 4.76 -2.99
CA THR A 63 -5.21 5.57 -2.36
C THR A 63 -6.32 4.72 -1.70
N PRO A 64 -6.97 3.76 -2.40
CA PRO A 64 -7.94 2.88 -1.75
C PRO A 64 -7.34 2.05 -0.61
N THR A 65 -6.09 1.56 -0.75
CA THR A 65 -5.40 0.87 0.34
C THR A 65 -5.22 1.79 1.55
N THR A 66 -4.81 3.05 1.35
CA THR A 66 -4.73 4.04 2.44
C THR A 66 -6.04 4.15 3.20
N LEU A 67 -7.17 4.32 2.49
CA LEU A 67 -8.48 4.50 3.12
C LEU A 67 -8.90 3.29 3.97
N ILE A 68 -8.61 2.08 3.52
CA ILE A 68 -8.92 0.84 4.26
C ILE A 68 -8.14 0.72 5.57
N PHE A 69 -6.88 1.19 5.59
CA PHE A 69 -5.99 1.02 6.73
C PHE A 69 -6.04 2.18 7.75
N ILE A 70 -6.53 3.36 7.39
CA ILE A 70 -6.74 4.48 8.33
C ILE A 70 -7.39 4.02 9.64
N PRO A 71 -8.56 3.34 9.66
CA PRO A 71 -9.20 2.97 10.91
C PRO A 71 -8.36 1.98 11.75
N ILE A 72 -7.56 1.13 11.09
CA ILE A 72 -6.64 0.20 11.78
C ILE A 72 -5.52 0.98 12.48
N ILE A 73 -4.94 1.96 11.79
CA ILE A 73 -3.89 2.81 12.35
C ILE A 73 -4.43 3.64 13.51
N GLU A 74 -5.64 4.20 13.40
CA GLU A 74 -6.30 4.94 14.47
C GLU A 74 -6.58 4.05 15.70
N ALA A 75 -7.10 2.85 15.51
CA ALA A 75 -7.33 1.89 16.60
C ALA A 75 -6.02 1.52 17.33
N LEU A 76 -4.93 1.34 16.59
CA LEU A 76 -3.61 1.05 17.18
C LEU A 76 -3.03 2.23 17.95
N ILE A 77 -3.19 3.46 17.46
CA ILE A 77 -2.79 4.65 18.20
C ILE A 77 -3.58 4.75 19.52
N ASN A 78 -4.89 4.50 19.48
CA ASN A 78 -5.75 4.54 20.66
C ASN A 78 -5.43 3.47 21.71
N THR A 79 -4.86 2.34 21.29
CA THR A 79 -4.39 1.26 22.19
C THR A 79 -2.96 1.48 22.72
N GLY A 80 -2.32 2.60 22.36
CA GLY A 80 -1.03 3.03 22.92
C GLY A 80 0.19 2.70 22.07
N PHE A 81 0.02 2.23 20.84
CA PHE A 81 1.14 2.03 19.91
C PHE A 81 1.71 3.38 19.43
N SER A 82 3.00 3.40 19.14
CA SER A 82 3.71 4.63 18.76
C SER A 82 3.21 5.19 17.43
N PRO A 83 2.63 6.41 17.38
CA PRO A 83 2.18 7.01 16.14
C PRO A 83 3.31 7.19 15.12
N VAL A 84 4.52 7.50 15.59
CA VAL A 84 5.70 7.69 14.73
C VAL A 84 6.04 6.41 13.97
N ILE A 85 6.05 5.27 14.67
CA ILE A 85 6.36 3.97 14.07
C ILE A 85 5.21 3.53 13.15
N LEU A 86 3.96 3.69 13.59
CA LEU A 86 2.78 3.37 12.79
C LEU A 86 2.72 4.17 11.48
N PHE A 87 2.94 5.48 11.52
CA PHE A 87 2.99 6.29 10.30
C PHE A 87 4.18 5.93 9.40
N THR A 88 5.32 5.56 10.00
CA THR A 88 6.47 5.08 9.24
C THR A 88 6.10 3.82 8.45
N ILE A 89 5.60 2.77 9.11
CA ILE A 89 5.22 1.54 8.41
C ILE A 89 4.07 1.75 7.43
N PHE A 90 3.13 2.64 7.75
CA PHE A 90 1.98 2.92 6.91
C PHE A 90 2.39 3.62 5.61
N ILE A 91 3.13 4.72 5.71
CA ILE A 91 3.58 5.50 4.56
C ILE A 91 4.50 4.66 3.68
N PHE A 92 5.52 4.01 4.25
CA PHE A 92 6.43 3.18 3.47
C PHE A 92 5.73 1.96 2.88
N GLY A 93 4.86 1.29 3.65
CA GLY A 93 4.12 0.13 3.16
C GLY A 93 3.29 0.45 1.92
N ILE A 94 2.50 1.53 1.96
CA ILE A 94 1.68 1.94 0.81
C ILE A 94 2.56 2.23 -0.42
N HIS A 95 3.56 3.11 -0.25
CA HIS A 95 4.30 3.64 -1.40
C HIS A 95 5.26 2.61 -2.01
N LEU A 96 5.89 1.77 -1.18
CA LEU A 96 6.79 0.73 -1.66
C LEU A 96 6.00 -0.46 -2.23
N GLY A 97 4.90 -0.84 -1.57
CA GLY A 97 4.03 -1.93 -2.01
C GLY A 97 3.52 -1.77 -3.44
N GLY A 98 3.01 -0.59 -3.79
CA GLY A 98 2.53 -0.28 -5.14
C GLY A 98 3.57 -0.42 -6.25
N ASN A 99 4.87 -0.43 -5.90
CA ASN A 99 5.96 -0.62 -6.85
C ASN A 99 6.32 -2.10 -7.11
N MET A 100 5.75 -3.02 -6.33
CA MET A 100 6.06 -4.44 -6.41
C MET A 100 5.57 -5.07 -7.73
N VAL A 101 4.45 -4.59 -8.27
CA VAL A 101 3.87 -5.08 -9.52
C VAL A 101 3.51 -3.91 -10.45
N PRO A 102 3.63 -4.06 -11.79
CA PRO A 102 3.37 -2.95 -12.70
C PRO A 102 1.96 -2.37 -12.66
N GLN A 103 0.94 -3.14 -12.26
CA GLN A 103 -0.43 -2.62 -12.12
C GLN A 103 -0.67 -1.86 -10.81
N GLY A 104 0.23 -2.00 -9.82
CA GLY A 104 0.08 -1.36 -8.51
C GLY A 104 0.17 0.17 -8.59
N ALA A 105 0.81 0.70 -9.65
CA ALA A 105 0.90 2.12 -9.92
C ALA A 105 0.51 2.45 -11.36
N ALA A 106 -0.41 3.42 -11.53
CA ALA A 106 -0.82 3.90 -12.85
C ALA A 106 0.37 4.40 -13.70
N ALA A 107 1.39 4.96 -13.05
CA ALA A 107 2.63 5.40 -13.70
C ALA A 107 3.37 4.24 -14.40
N HIS A 108 3.39 3.04 -13.81
CA HIS A 108 4.06 1.88 -14.39
C HIS A 108 3.32 1.35 -15.63
N VAL A 109 1.99 1.25 -15.56
CA VAL A 109 1.16 0.87 -16.72
C VAL A 109 1.32 1.88 -17.85
N THR A 110 1.25 3.17 -17.53
CA THR A 110 1.45 4.26 -18.51
C THR A 110 2.83 4.18 -19.15
N THR A 111 3.87 3.92 -18.35
CA THR A 111 5.25 3.78 -18.85
C THR A 111 5.39 2.59 -19.79
N LEU A 112 4.77 1.44 -19.48
CA LEU A 112 4.76 0.27 -20.37
C LEU A 112 4.07 0.59 -21.70
N ASN A 113 2.91 1.26 -21.65
CA ASN A 113 2.17 1.65 -22.86
C ASN A 113 2.96 2.62 -23.74
N ILE A 114 3.63 3.61 -23.14
CA ILE A 114 4.47 4.58 -23.87
C ILE A 114 5.68 3.87 -24.49
N ALA A 115 6.34 2.97 -23.75
CA ALA A 115 7.50 2.23 -24.22
C ALA A 115 7.16 1.30 -25.40
N GLU A 116 6.03 0.61 -25.33
CA GLU A 116 5.52 -0.21 -26.44
C GLU A 116 5.25 0.63 -27.68
N ARG A 117 4.52 1.76 -27.55
CA ARG A 117 4.25 2.69 -28.66
C ARG A 117 5.51 3.30 -29.26
N SER A 118 6.56 3.48 -28.46
CA SER A 118 7.85 4.05 -28.88
C SER A 118 8.83 3.00 -29.43
N GLY A 119 8.43 1.72 -29.50
CA GLY A 119 9.30 0.64 -30.01
C GLY A 119 10.43 0.24 -29.05
N VAL A 120 10.33 0.55 -27.75
CA VAL A 120 11.35 0.21 -26.75
C VAL A 120 11.21 -1.26 -26.34
N SER A 121 11.89 -2.14 -27.06
CA SER A 121 11.83 -3.60 -26.84
C SER A 121 12.38 -4.06 -25.47
N ASN A 122 13.26 -3.25 -24.86
CA ASN A 122 13.94 -3.61 -23.61
C ASN A 122 13.13 -3.26 -22.35
N LEU A 123 11.95 -2.65 -22.47
CA LEU A 123 11.06 -2.34 -21.34
C LEU A 123 9.72 -3.03 -21.52
N ASN A 124 9.58 -4.20 -20.89
CA ASN A 124 8.37 -5.01 -20.94
C ASN A 124 7.88 -5.36 -19.53
N TYR A 125 6.66 -5.88 -19.45
CA TYR A 125 6.00 -6.25 -18.20
C TYR A 125 6.87 -7.15 -17.31
N LYS A 126 7.45 -8.21 -17.88
CA LYS A 126 8.27 -9.19 -17.15
C LYS A 126 9.51 -8.53 -16.53
N ARG A 127 10.18 -7.66 -17.27
CA ARG A 127 11.35 -6.93 -16.78
C ARG A 127 10.96 -5.97 -15.66
N LEU A 128 9.90 -5.19 -15.87
CA LEU A 128 9.46 -4.21 -14.87
C LEU A 128 8.98 -4.91 -13.59
N LEU A 129 8.23 -6.01 -13.71
CA LEU A 129 7.83 -6.85 -12.57
C LEU A 129 9.04 -7.39 -11.81
N LYS A 130 10.03 -7.97 -12.51
CA LYS A 130 11.23 -8.52 -11.86
C LYS A 130 11.99 -7.44 -11.10
N ILE A 131 12.21 -6.27 -11.72
CA ILE A 131 12.95 -5.16 -11.11
C ILE A 131 12.17 -4.55 -9.96
N GLY A 132 10.89 -4.21 -10.17
CA GLY A 132 10.01 -3.62 -9.17
C GLY A 132 9.86 -4.52 -7.94
N PHE A 133 9.59 -5.81 -8.14
CA PHE A 133 9.53 -6.80 -7.06
C PHE A 133 10.84 -6.87 -6.27
N THR A 134 11.98 -7.03 -6.97
CA THR A 134 13.29 -7.17 -6.30
C THR A 134 13.65 -5.92 -5.50
N LEU A 135 13.48 -4.73 -6.08
CA LEU A 135 13.79 -3.46 -5.40
C LEU A 135 12.86 -3.25 -4.20
N THR A 136 11.58 -3.55 -4.35
CA THR A 136 10.61 -3.40 -3.26
C THR A 136 10.98 -4.30 -2.08
N ILE A 137 11.35 -5.56 -2.31
CA ILE A 137 11.79 -6.47 -1.23
C ILE A 137 13.02 -5.91 -0.50
N ILE A 138 14.02 -5.41 -1.24
CA ILE A 138 15.21 -4.81 -0.62
C ILE A 138 14.82 -3.60 0.23
N GLN A 139 13.97 -2.71 -0.29
CA GLN A 139 13.50 -1.54 0.43
C GLN A 139 12.69 -1.92 1.67
N LEU A 140 11.80 -2.91 1.59
CA LEU A 140 11.04 -3.40 2.74
C LEU A 140 11.95 -3.98 3.82
N LEU A 141 13.00 -4.71 3.46
CA LEU A 141 14.00 -5.20 4.42
C LEU A 141 14.73 -4.06 5.13
N ILE A 142 15.09 -2.99 4.39
CA ILE A 142 15.69 -1.79 4.98
C ILE A 142 14.71 -1.12 5.95
N ILE A 143 13.44 -0.98 5.59
CA ILE A 143 12.42 -0.39 6.46
C ILE A 143 12.15 -1.26 7.69
N LEU A 144 12.13 -2.60 7.56
CA LEU A 144 12.03 -3.51 8.72
C LEU A 144 13.19 -3.30 9.69
N GLY A 145 14.42 -3.16 9.19
CA GLY A 145 15.58 -2.83 10.01
C GLY A 145 15.49 -1.46 10.67
N PHE A 146 15.01 -0.45 9.94
CA PHE A 146 14.79 0.88 10.48
C PHE A 146 13.72 0.90 11.58
N VAL A 147 12.59 0.21 11.37
CA VAL A 147 11.51 0.05 12.36
C VAL A 147 12.01 -0.67 13.60
N TYR A 148 12.81 -1.73 13.44
CA TYR A 148 13.44 -2.42 14.57
C TYR A 148 14.27 -1.45 15.43
N ILE A 149 15.08 -0.60 14.79
CA ILE A 149 15.86 0.42 15.50
C ILE A 149 14.94 1.43 16.20
N LEU A 150 13.89 1.91 15.53
CA LEU A 150 12.93 2.84 16.15
C LEU A 150 12.24 2.24 17.38
N VAL A 151 11.89 0.95 17.35
CA VAL A 151 11.31 0.24 18.50
C VAL A 151 12.29 0.16 19.66
N LEU A 152 13.59 0.00 19.41
CA LEU A 152 14.62 -0.05 20.47
C LEU A 152 14.90 1.32 21.11
N LEU A 153 14.65 2.41 20.39
CA LEU A 153 14.88 3.78 20.86
C LEU A 153 13.70 4.39 21.62
N ASN A 154 12.55 3.72 21.60
CA ASN A 154 11.27 4.21 22.12
C ASN A 154 10.88 3.42 23.38
#